data_AF-A0A3C1PJT1-F1
#
_entry.id   AF-A0A3C1PJT1-F1
#
_cell.length_a   1.000
_cell.length_b   1.000
_cell.length_c   1.000
_cell.angle_alpha   90.00
_cell.angle_beta   90.00
_cell.angle_gamma   90.00
#
_symmetry.space_group_name_H-M   'P 1'
#
loop_
_entity.id
_entity.type
_entity.pdbx_description
1 polymer ?
#
loop_
_entity_poly.entity_id
_entity_poly.type
_entity_poly.pdbx_seq_one_letter_code
_entity_poly.pdbx_strand_id
1 'polypeptide(L)'
;MKQLFILIILNTVLLSASGQTVGSDTLQNELKFQENNNLNSKRTNEKLDNLLFTDTAIKISYIKKNHAEKNALYFINNIPVTIYTLYTIDPNTIVEVRVKKEKITFNNKQFDGSILIKLKENYIFKPVILCELIKNHLQLSYLVSVFMINNEIINANCSDIIINESYIYKIEVNQYENKEENINLNFINLITGTEENIRKSSEIKLRGGIIE
;
A
#
# COMPACT_ATOMS: atom_id res chain seq x y z
N MET A 1 -4.67 6.13 -26.72
CA MET A 1 -5.21 7.07 -25.71
C MET A 1 -5.96 6.39 -24.56
N LYS A 2 -6.72 5.29 -24.76
CA LYS A 2 -7.40 4.57 -23.65
C LYS A 2 -6.47 3.82 -22.68
N GLN A 3 -5.31 3.34 -23.13
CA GLN A 3 -4.35 2.62 -22.26
C GLN A 3 -3.61 3.53 -21.26
N LEU A 4 -3.42 4.81 -21.59
CA LEU A 4 -2.70 5.75 -20.71
C LEU A 4 -3.57 6.19 -19.52
N PHE A 5 -4.89 6.26 -19.70
CA PHE A 5 -5.83 6.66 -18.63
C PHE A 5 -6.01 5.60 -17.54
N ILE A 6 -5.87 4.31 -17.86
CA ILE A 6 -5.99 3.22 -16.88
C ILE A 6 -4.73 3.13 -16.01
N LEU A 7 -3.55 3.35 -16.59
CA LEU A 7 -2.29 3.43 -15.84
C LEU A 7 -2.24 4.65 -14.92
N ILE A 8 -2.86 5.77 -15.33
CA ILE A 8 -2.98 6.98 -14.49
C ILE A 8 -3.91 6.73 -13.30
N ILE A 9 -4.99 5.95 -13.41
CA ILE A 9 -5.84 5.65 -12.24
C ILE A 9 -5.12 4.72 -11.25
N LEU A 10 -4.30 3.76 -11.72
CA LEU A 10 -3.48 2.94 -10.81
C LEU A 10 -2.32 3.74 -10.16
N ASN A 11 -1.69 4.66 -10.88
CA ASN A 11 -0.58 5.46 -10.34
C ASN A 11 -1.03 6.71 -9.55
N THR A 12 -2.20 7.30 -9.84
CA THR A 12 -2.67 8.49 -9.10
C THR A 12 -3.28 8.17 -7.74
N VAL A 13 -3.72 6.92 -7.52
CA VAL A 13 -4.07 6.47 -6.16
C VAL A 13 -2.79 6.32 -5.29
N LEU A 14 -1.62 6.19 -5.90
CA LEU A 14 -0.31 6.24 -5.22
C LEU A 14 0.35 7.62 -5.23
N LEU A 15 -0.21 8.63 -5.91
CA LEU A 15 0.38 9.98 -6.02
C LEU A 15 -0.45 11.13 -5.46
N SER A 16 -1.60 10.89 -4.82
CA SER A 16 -2.26 11.93 -4.01
C SER A 16 -1.69 11.98 -2.58
N ALA A 17 -0.39 12.26 -2.45
CA ALA A 17 0.21 12.78 -1.21
C ALA A 17 1.55 13.50 -1.47
N SER A 18 1.67 14.27 -2.55
CA SER A 18 2.60 15.42 -2.62
C SER A 18 2.25 16.29 -3.82
N GLY A 19 1.21 17.10 -3.65
CA GLY A 19 0.84 18.15 -4.59
C GLY A 19 0.42 19.36 -3.79
N GLN A 20 1.39 20.18 -3.40
CA GLN A 20 1.14 21.51 -2.85
C GLN A 20 0.32 22.30 -3.86
N THR A 21 -0.84 22.78 -3.43
CA THR A 21 -1.49 23.91 -4.07
C THR A 21 -0.56 25.12 -3.94
N VAL A 22 -0.03 25.60 -5.06
CA VAL A 22 0.59 26.91 -5.16
C VAL A 22 -0.52 27.94 -4.98
N GLY A 23 -0.77 28.29 -3.72
CA GLY A 23 -1.49 29.49 -3.32
C GLY A 23 -0.51 30.65 -3.29
N SER A 24 -0.79 31.64 -4.12
CA SER A 24 0.01 32.83 -4.44
C SER A 24 0.12 33.85 -3.30
N ASP A 25 0.43 33.43 -2.07
CA ASP A 25 0.56 34.34 -0.91
C ASP A 25 1.94 34.28 -0.22
N THR A 26 2.84 33.41 -0.65
CA THR A 26 4.18 33.25 -0.04
C THR A 26 5.29 34.09 -0.66
N LEU A 27 5.06 34.74 -1.82
CA LEU A 27 6.09 35.54 -2.50
C LEU A 27 6.20 37.00 -2.01
N GLN A 28 5.37 37.45 -1.07
CA GLN A 28 5.47 38.82 -0.51
C GLN A 28 6.09 38.90 0.89
N ASN A 29 6.30 37.78 1.58
CA ASN A 29 6.86 37.78 2.93
C ASN A 29 8.39 37.61 2.99
N GLU A 30 9.04 37.26 1.88
CA GLU A 30 10.52 37.14 1.82
C GLU A 30 11.23 38.46 1.50
N LEU A 31 10.50 39.55 1.22
CA LEU A 31 11.08 40.87 0.90
C LEU A 31 11.00 41.91 2.05
N LYS A 32 10.68 41.49 3.29
CA LYS A 32 10.61 42.41 4.46
C LYS A 32 11.41 41.97 5.69
N PHE A 33 12.38 41.07 5.53
CA PHE A 33 13.29 40.68 6.61
C PHE A 33 14.74 41.11 6.34
N GLN A 34 14.93 42.36 5.94
CA GLN A 34 16.22 43.06 6.07
C GLN A 34 15.98 44.50 6.51
N GLU A 35 15.56 44.68 7.75
CA GLU A 35 15.82 45.88 8.55
C GLU A 35 15.26 45.62 9.95
N ASN A 36 16.15 45.23 10.87
CA ASN A 36 16.11 45.50 12.32
C ASN A 36 17.06 44.54 13.05
N ASN A 37 18.35 44.68 12.74
CA ASN A 37 19.40 44.25 13.65
C ASN A 37 19.46 45.25 14.81
N ASN A 38 19.39 44.75 16.05
CA ASN A 38 20.21 45.18 17.22
C ASN A 38 19.54 45.13 18.61
N LEU A 39 18.65 44.19 18.94
CA LEU A 39 18.24 44.03 20.36
C LEU A 39 17.95 42.62 20.90
N ASN A 40 18.12 41.56 20.13
CA ASN A 40 17.75 40.19 20.59
C ASN A 40 18.86 39.13 20.58
N SER A 41 20.13 39.48 20.32
CA SER A 41 21.20 38.47 20.18
C SER A 41 21.66 37.81 21.50
N LYS A 42 21.15 38.25 22.66
CA LYS A 42 21.58 37.72 23.97
C LYS A 42 20.65 36.65 24.54
N ARG A 43 19.43 36.48 23.99
CA ARG A 43 18.42 35.51 24.47
C ARG A 43 18.31 34.25 23.61
N THR A 44 18.94 34.24 22.43
CA THR A 44 18.86 33.14 21.46
C THR A 44 19.92 32.07 21.69
N ASN A 45 21.10 32.43 22.21
CA ASN A 45 22.19 31.46 22.42
C ASN A 45 21.90 30.49 23.57
N GLU A 46 21.28 30.93 24.68
CA GLU A 46 20.86 30.01 25.76
C GLU A 46 19.84 28.96 25.31
N LYS A 47 19.02 29.26 24.28
CA LYS A 47 18.01 28.32 23.76
C LYS A 47 18.59 27.37 22.70
N LEU A 48 19.62 27.81 21.98
CA LEU A 48 20.34 27.01 20.99
C LEU A 48 21.36 26.08 21.66
N ASP A 49 22.03 26.55 22.71
CA ASP A 49 22.98 25.77 23.50
C ASP A 49 22.27 24.64 24.28
N ASN A 50 21.02 24.85 24.70
CA ASN A 50 20.16 23.82 25.30
C ASN A 50 19.56 22.82 24.28
N LEU A 51 19.59 23.13 22.98
CA LEU A 51 19.18 22.19 21.91
C LEU A 51 20.34 21.31 21.43
N LEU A 52 21.58 21.74 21.67
CA LEU A 52 22.80 21.03 21.27
C LEU A 52 23.38 20.14 22.39
N PHE A 53 22.91 20.28 23.63
CA PHE A 53 23.34 19.48 24.78
C PHE A 53 22.28 18.42 25.16
N THR A 54 22.15 17.39 24.33
CA THR A 54 21.72 15.99 24.64
C THR A 54 21.15 15.27 23.39
N ASP A 55 21.81 15.39 22.24
CA ASP A 55 21.42 14.63 21.03
C ASP A 55 22.11 13.25 20.96
N THR A 56 22.30 12.61 22.11
CA THR A 56 22.73 11.20 22.24
C THR A 56 21.55 10.26 22.54
N ALA A 57 20.35 10.79 22.78
CA ALA A 57 19.18 9.97 23.08
C ALA A 57 18.48 9.49 21.80
N ILE A 58 18.33 8.17 21.64
CA ILE A 58 17.54 7.57 20.57
C ILE A 58 16.08 8.04 20.70
N LYS A 59 15.58 8.74 19.67
CA LYS A 59 14.18 9.17 19.59
C LYS A 59 13.34 8.03 19.01
N ILE A 60 12.46 7.45 19.83
CA ILE A 60 11.54 6.39 19.42
C ILE A 60 10.19 7.02 19.06
N SER A 61 9.70 6.75 17.85
CA SER A 61 8.36 7.15 17.41
C SER A 61 7.56 5.92 17.04
N TYR A 62 6.43 5.70 17.72
CA TYR A 62 5.47 4.68 17.35
C TYR A 62 4.46 5.28 16.39
N ILE A 63 4.52 4.83 15.13
CA ILE A 63 3.58 5.28 14.10
C ILE A 63 2.22 4.62 14.39
N LYS A 64 1.33 5.35 15.06
CA LYS A 64 -0.11 5.01 15.08
C LYS A 64 -0.73 5.53 13.79
N LYS A 65 -1.33 4.64 13.01
CA LYS A 65 -2.08 5.04 11.82
C LYS A 65 -3.32 5.82 12.23
N ASN A 66 -3.32 7.13 11.94
CA ASN A 66 -4.53 7.94 11.90
C ASN A 66 -5.18 7.72 10.52
N HIS A 67 -6.23 6.89 10.45
CA HIS A 67 -7.03 6.81 9.23
C HIS A 67 -8.27 7.70 9.36
N ALA A 68 -8.11 8.96 8.98
CA ALA A 68 -9.20 9.77 8.44
C ALA A 68 -8.88 10.10 6.96
N GLU A 69 -8.45 9.08 6.21
CA GLU A 69 -8.39 9.17 4.75
C GLU A 69 -9.80 8.92 4.22
N LYS A 70 -10.22 9.73 3.23
CA LYS A 70 -11.49 9.53 2.54
C LYS A 70 -11.54 8.10 2.02
N ASN A 71 -12.46 7.30 2.52
CA ASN A 71 -12.53 5.88 2.21
C ASN A 71 -13.69 5.61 1.26
N ALA A 72 -13.40 5.05 0.09
CA ALA A 72 -14.40 4.63 -0.88
C ALA A 72 -14.73 3.15 -0.69
N LEU A 73 -15.99 2.78 -0.90
CA LEU A 73 -16.39 1.38 -0.99
C LEU A 73 -16.17 0.87 -2.42
N TYR A 74 -15.43 -0.22 -2.59
CA TYR A 74 -15.12 -0.78 -3.89
C TYR A 74 -16.06 -1.92 -4.23
N PHE A 75 -16.47 -1.99 -5.49
CA PHE A 75 -17.25 -3.09 -6.04
C PHE A 75 -16.59 -3.61 -7.32
N ILE A 76 -16.49 -4.92 -7.47
CA ILE A 76 -16.09 -5.59 -8.72
C ILE A 76 -17.25 -6.49 -9.13
N ASN A 77 -17.84 -6.26 -10.30
CA ASN A 77 -19.04 -6.98 -10.76
C ASN A 77 -20.16 -7.01 -9.68
N ASN A 78 -20.37 -5.88 -9.02
CA ASN A 78 -21.32 -5.69 -7.90
C ASN A 78 -20.97 -6.44 -6.60
N ILE A 79 -19.84 -7.11 -6.51
CA ILE A 79 -19.35 -7.75 -5.28
C ILE A 79 -18.54 -6.71 -4.48
N PRO A 80 -18.89 -6.42 -3.22
CA PRO A 80 -18.14 -5.50 -2.37
C PRO A 80 -16.77 -6.10 -2.03
N VAL A 81 -15.72 -5.31 -2.18
CA VAL A 81 -14.33 -5.76 -2.03
C VAL A 81 -13.48 -4.72 -1.31
N THR A 82 -12.27 -5.12 -0.90
CA THR A 82 -11.27 -4.18 -0.36
C THR A 82 -10.40 -3.63 -1.47
N ILE A 83 -9.65 -2.57 -1.18
CA ILE A 83 -8.65 -2.03 -2.12
C ILE A 83 -7.61 -3.09 -2.52
N TYR A 84 -7.32 -4.06 -1.64
CA TYR A 84 -6.34 -5.11 -1.92
C TYR A 84 -6.75 -6.03 -3.06
N THR A 85 -8.06 -6.19 -3.30
CA THR A 85 -8.57 -6.99 -4.42
C THR A 85 -8.13 -6.40 -5.76
N LEU A 86 -7.97 -5.07 -5.86
CA LEU A 86 -7.57 -4.38 -7.09
C LEU A 86 -6.19 -4.80 -7.58
N TYR A 87 -5.27 -5.15 -6.68
CA TYR A 87 -3.94 -5.67 -7.06
C TYR A 87 -4.04 -7.02 -7.78
N THR A 88 -5.14 -7.76 -7.57
CA THR A 88 -5.35 -9.10 -8.14
C THR A 88 -6.27 -9.08 -9.36
N ILE A 89 -6.51 -7.92 -9.97
CA ILE A 89 -7.29 -7.79 -11.21
C ILE A 89 -6.36 -7.45 -12.37
N ASP A 90 -6.52 -8.14 -13.49
CA ASP A 90 -5.90 -7.71 -14.75
C ASP A 90 -6.57 -6.41 -15.24
N PRO A 91 -5.86 -5.27 -15.30
CA PRO A 91 -6.45 -4.01 -15.74
C PRO A 91 -7.02 -4.06 -17.17
N ASN A 92 -6.51 -4.96 -18.03
CA ASN A 92 -6.98 -5.14 -19.40
C ASN A 92 -8.36 -5.82 -19.47
N THR A 93 -8.85 -6.35 -18.35
CA THR A 93 -10.16 -7.00 -18.24
C THR A 93 -11.24 -6.07 -17.76
N ILE A 94 -10.88 -4.84 -17.36
CA ILE A 94 -11.83 -3.82 -16.93
C ILE A 94 -12.50 -3.20 -18.17
N VAL A 95 -13.83 -3.22 -18.19
CA VAL A 95 -14.66 -2.59 -19.22
C VAL A 95 -15.06 -1.18 -18.80
N GLU A 96 -15.34 -1.00 -17.52
CA GLU A 96 -15.91 0.23 -17.01
C GLU A 96 -15.53 0.47 -15.55
N VAL A 97 -15.26 1.73 -15.22
CA VAL A 97 -15.10 2.21 -13.84
C VAL A 97 -16.06 3.39 -13.65
N ARG A 98 -16.97 3.29 -12.68
CA ARG A 98 -17.88 4.37 -12.28
C ARG A 98 -17.55 4.83 -10.86
N VAL A 99 -17.48 6.14 -10.67
CA VAL A 99 -17.28 6.75 -9.35
C VAL A 99 -18.58 7.39 -8.91
N LYS A 100 -19.07 7.00 -7.74
CA LYS A 100 -20.21 7.59 -7.04
C LYS A 100 -19.69 8.35 -5.83
N LYS A 101 -20.05 9.63 -5.71
CA LYS A 101 -19.53 10.51 -4.65
C LYS A 101 -20.50 10.63 -3.48
N GLU A 102 -21.64 9.96 -3.56
CA GLU A 102 -22.64 9.93 -2.52
C GLU A 102 -22.15 9.06 -1.36
N LYS A 103 -22.33 9.54 -0.13
CA LYS A 103 -22.03 8.76 1.07
C LYS A 103 -22.87 7.48 1.06
N ILE A 104 -22.24 6.37 1.42
CA ILE A 104 -22.88 5.05 1.47
C ILE A 104 -22.52 4.37 2.79
N THR A 105 -23.49 3.67 3.37
CA THR A 105 -23.28 2.84 4.57
C THR A 105 -23.30 1.37 4.16
N PHE A 106 -22.27 0.63 4.56
CA PHE A 106 -22.15 -0.81 4.32
C PHE A 106 -21.51 -1.45 5.55
N ASN A 107 -22.10 -2.55 6.06
CA ASN A 107 -21.67 -3.23 7.29
C ASN A 107 -21.41 -2.27 8.47
N ASN A 108 -22.36 -1.38 8.75
CA ASN A 108 -22.29 -0.37 9.82
C ASN A 108 -21.11 0.63 9.71
N LYS A 109 -20.43 0.67 8.56
CA LYS A 109 -19.37 1.63 8.25
C LYS A 109 -19.83 2.62 7.18
N GLN A 110 -19.59 3.90 7.43
CA GLN A 110 -19.86 4.96 6.47
C GLN A 110 -18.64 5.17 5.55
N PHE A 111 -18.90 5.34 4.26
CA PHE A 111 -17.92 5.63 3.22
C PHE A 111 -18.29 6.94 2.52
N ASP A 112 -17.28 7.67 2.03
CA ASP A 112 -17.46 8.97 1.37
C ASP A 112 -17.88 8.86 -0.11
N GLY A 113 -17.97 7.62 -0.62
CA GLY A 113 -18.30 7.32 -2.00
C GLY A 113 -18.15 5.84 -2.30
N SER A 114 -18.36 5.46 -3.56
CA SER A 114 -18.06 4.12 -4.05
C SER A 114 -17.46 4.12 -5.44
N ILE A 115 -16.69 3.08 -5.73
CA ILE A 115 -16.08 2.83 -7.03
C ILE A 115 -16.61 1.49 -7.53
N LEU A 116 -17.29 1.50 -8.68
CA LEU A 116 -17.86 0.31 -9.32
C LEU A 116 -17.01 -0.04 -10.52
N ILE A 117 -16.44 -1.25 -10.50
CA ILE A 117 -15.59 -1.79 -11.56
C ILE A 117 -16.37 -2.93 -12.22
N LYS A 118 -16.58 -2.82 -13.53
CA LYS A 118 -17.17 -3.88 -14.35
C LYS A 118 -16.07 -4.55 -15.15
N LEU A 119 -15.95 -5.87 -15.02
CA LEU A 119 -15.04 -6.69 -15.82
C LEU A 119 -15.72 -7.17 -17.10
N LYS A 120 -14.93 -7.63 -18.08
CA LYS A 120 -15.42 -8.27 -19.29
C LYS A 120 -16.24 -9.51 -18.94
N GLU A 121 -17.33 -9.75 -19.67
CA GLU A 121 -18.25 -10.87 -19.39
C GLU A 121 -17.59 -12.25 -19.54
N ASN A 122 -16.59 -12.36 -20.42
CA ASN A 122 -15.82 -13.59 -20.61
C ASN A 122 -14.62 -13.73 -19.67
N TYR A 123 -14.39 -12.77 -18.75
CA TYR A 123 -13.32 -12.88 -17.76
C TYR A 123 -13.76 -13.76 -16.59
N ILE A 124 -12.91 -14.71 -16.23
CA ILE A 124 -13.14 -15.61 -15.09
C ILE A 124 -12.69 -14.91 -13.81
N PHE A 125 -13.60 -14.21 -13.14
CA PHE A 125 -13.38 -13.66 -11.81
C PHE A 125 -13.66 -14.75 -10.76
N LYS A 126 -12.63 -15.16 -10.00
CA LYS A 126 -12.71 -16.15 -8.92
C LYS A 126 -12.43 -15.48 -7.58
N PRO A 127 -13.41 -14.79 -6.98
CA PRO A 127 -13.24 -14.17 -5.69
C PRO A 127 -13.07 -15.24 -4.60
N VAL A 128 -12.03 -15.11 -3.80
CA VAL A 128 -11.77 -15.98 -2.63
C VAL A 128 -11.24 -15.13 -1.48
N ILE A 129 -11.58 -15.50 -0.25
CA ILE A 129 -11.02 -14.85 0.94
C ILE A 129 -9.56 -15.27 1.10
N LEU A 130 -8.66 -14.33 1.41
CA LEU A 130 -7.23 -14.59 1.48
C LEU A 130 -6.89 -15.70 2.47
N CYS A 131 -7.44 -15.69 3.69
CA CYS A 131 -7.17 -16.79 4.63
C CYS A 131 -7.67 -18.15 4.11
N GLU A 132 -8.77 -18.19 3.35
CA GLU A 132 -9.32 -19.43 2.79
C GLU A 132 -8.41 -19.97 1.69
N LEU A 133 -7.92 -19.12 0.79
CA LEU A 133 -6.92 -19.51 -0.21
C LEU A 133 -5.72 -20.17 0.48
N ILE A 134 -5.20 -19.52 1.51
CA ILE A 134 -4.02 -20.00 2.23
C ILE A 134 -4.28 -21.32 2.93
N LYS A 135 -5.43 -21.48 3.60
CA LYS A 135 -5.81 -22.74 4.24
C LYS A 135 -5.98 -23.88 3.23
N ASN A 136 -6.45 -23.59 2.03
CA ASN A 136 -6.70 -24.59 1.00
C ASN A 136 -5.42 -25.06 0.30
N HIS A 137 -4.39 -24.21 0.22
CA HIS A 137 -3.17 -24.51 -0.52
C HIS A 137 -1.93 -24.75 0.36
N LEU A 138 -1.92 -24.23 1.59
CA LEU A 138 -0.76 -24.30 2.48
C LEU A 138 -1.11 -25.05 3.78
N GLN A 139 -0.30 -26.05 4.10
CA GLN A 139 -0.35 -26.71 5.42
C GLN A 139 0.52 -25.93 6.40
N LEU A 140 -0.01 -24.83 6.93
CA LEU A 140 0.66 -24.05 7.97
C LEU A 140 0.11 -24.47 9.33
N SER A 141 0.98 -24.84 10.27
CA SER A 141 0.63 -25.34 11.61
C SER A 141 0.07 -24.28 12.58
N TYR A 142 -0.36 -23.12 12.06
CA TYR A 142 -0.69 -21.87 12.78
C TYR A 142 0.53 -21.11 13.30
N LEU A 143 0.95 -20.12 12.51
CA LEU A 143 2.01 -19.17 12.83
C LEU A 143 1.56 -17.77 12.40
N VAL A 144 2.06 -16.74 13.10
CA VAL A 144 1.83 -15.34 12.74
C VAL A 144 2.36 -15.12 11.33
N SER A 145 1.48 -14.65 10.43
CA SER A 145 1.80 -14.49 9.01
C SER A 145 1.76 -13.03 8.60
N VAL A 146 2.79 -12.59 7.87
CA VAL A 146 2.81 -11.33 7.14
C VAL A 146 2.40 -11.62 5.70
N PHE A 147 1.33 -10.98 5.25
CA PHE A 147 0.83 -11.14 3.88
C PHE A 147 1.35 -10.03 2.97
N MET A 148 1.70 -10.41 1.75
CA MET A 148 2.14 -9.49 0.70
C MET A 148 1.46 -9.81 -0.62
N ILE A 149 1.26 -8.79 -1.46
CA ILE A 149 0.91 -8.96 -2.88
C ILE A 149 1.99 -8.24 -3.68
N ASN A 150 2.64 -8.94 -4.63
CA ASN A 150 3.73 -8.39 -5.44
C ASN A 150 4.83 -7.72 -4.58
N ASN A 151 5.19 -8.33 -3.45
CA ASN A 151 6.15 -7.80 -2.47
C ASN A 151 5.71 -6.55 -1.69
N GLU A 152 4.47 -6.07 -1.85
CA GLU A 152 3.90 -5.02 -1.02
C GLU A 152 3.16 -5.61 0.19
N ILE A 153 3.49 -5.14 1.40
CA ILE A 153 2.87 -5.61 2.64
C ILE A 153 1.41 -5.19 2.70
N ILE A 154 0.54 -6.17 2.96
CA ILE A 154 -0.87 -5.92 3.24
C ILE A 154 -1.03 -5.61 4.72
N ASN A 155 -1.61 -4.44 5.01
CA ASN A 155 -1.92 -4.02 6.37
C ASN A 155 -3.45 -4.09 6.60
N ALA A 156 -3.97 -5.30 6.62
CA ALA A 156 -5.35 -5.64 6.96
C ALA A 156 -5.46 -7.12 7.36
N ASN A 157 -6.58 -7.49 8.00
CA ASN A 157 -6.85 -8.87 8.37
C ASN A 157 -7.12 -9.72 7.12
N CYS A 158 -6.49 -10.90 7.00
CA CYS A 158 -6.71 -11.78 5.85
C CYS A 158 -8.16 -12.25 5.70
N SER A 159 -8.96 -12.23 6.77
CA SER A 159 -10.38 -12.64 6.72
C SER A 159 -11.25 -11.59 6.03
N ASP A 160 -10.79 -10.35 5.95
CA ASP A 160 -11.51 -9.24 5.34
C ASP A 160 -11.10 -9.02 3.87
N ILE A 161 -10.05 -9.71 3.41
CA ILE A 161 -9.47 -9.49 2.08
C ILE A 161 -10.01 -10.52 1.11
N ILE A 162 -10.75 -10.05 0.11
CA ILE A 162 -11.08 -10.83 -1.08
C ILE A 162 -9.95 -10.63 -2.09
N ILE A 163 -9.53 -11.69 -2.75
CA ILE A 163 -8.62 -11.65 -3.89
C ILE A 163 -9.23 -12.42 -5.05
N ASN A 164 -8.73 -12.17 -6.26
CA ASN A 164 -9.10 -12.92 -7.43
C ASN A 164 -8.07 -14.01 -7.70
N GLU A 165 -8.42 -15.25 -7.38
CA GLU A 165 -7.54 -16.41 -7.51
C GLU A 165 -7.04 -16.62 -8.94
N SER A 166 -7.88 -16.33 -9.95
CA SER A 166 -7.55 -16.56 -11.36
C SER A 166 -6.40 -15.70 -11.88
N TYR A 167 -6.03 -14.65 -11.16
CA TYR A 167 -4.91 -13.77 -11.51
C TYR A 167 -3.67 -13.99 -10.64
N ILE A 168 -3.70 -14.95 -9.72
CA ILE A 168 -2.51 -15.32 -8.94
C ILE A 168 -1.66 -16.27 -9.79
N TYR A 169 -0.40 -15.91 -9.99
CA TYR A 169 0.58 -16.71 -10.72
C TYR A 169 1.28 -17.72 -9.81
N LYS A 170 1.72 -17.30 -8.63
CA LYS A 170 2.33 -18.18 -7.62
C LYS A 170 2.19 -17.61 -6.21
N ILE A 171 2.32 -18.49 -5.22
CA ILE A 171 2.42 -18.15 -3.81
C ILE A 171 3.82 -18.49 -3.33
N GLU A 172 4.55 -17.52 -2.80
CA GLU A 172 5.87 -17.72 -2.21
C GLU A 172 5.74 -17.68 -0.69
N VAL A 173 6.30 -18.69 -0.03
CA VAL A 173 6.26 -18.82 1.43
C VAL A 173 7.69 -18.85 1.93
N ASN A 174 8.07 -17.85 2.74
CA ASN A 174 9.35 -17.84 3.44
C ASN A 174 9.08 -17.93 4.94
N GLN A 175 9.72 -18.90 5.60
CA GLN A 175 9.59 -19.08 7.04
C GLN A 175 10.83 -18.51 7.73
N TYR A 176 10.62 -17.73 8.78
CA TYR A 176 11.67 -17.19 9.62
C TYR A 176 11.48 -17.68 11.05
N GLU A 177 12.51 -18.31 11.60
CA GLU A 177 12.54 -18.81 12.97
C GLU A 177 13.75 -18.22 13.70
N ASN A 178 13.50 -17.61 14.85
CA ASN A 178 14.53 -17.25 15.84
C ASN A 178 14.11 -17.84 17.18
N LYS A 179 14.82 -18.90 17.59
CA LYS A 179 14.53 -19.63 18.83
C LYS A 179 14.85 -18.84 20.10
N GLU A 180 15.87 -17.97 20.06
CA GLU A 180 16.30 -17.18 21.21
C GLU A 180 15.26 -16.13 21.60
N GLU A 181 14.63 -15.53 20.58
CA GLU A 181 13.58 -14.52 20.75
C GLU A 181 12.16 -15.11 20.70
N ASN A 182 12.02 -16.44 20.56
CA ASN A 182 10.75 -17.14 20.37
C ASN A 182 9.90 -16.56 19.22
N ILE A 183 10.57 -16.17 18.12
CA ILE A 183 9.93 -15.63 16.92
C ILE A 183 9.77 -16.74 15.90
N ASN A 184 8.56 -16.91 15.42
CA ASN A 184 8.26 -17.78 14.29
C ASN A 184 7.23 -17.09 13.38
N LEU A 185 7.67 -16.69 12.19
CA LEU A 185 6.92 -15.86 11.25
C LEU A 185 6.90 -16.50 9.87
N ASN A 186 5.72 -16.48 9.25
CA ASN A 186 5.60 -16.74 7.81
C ASN A 186 5.52 -15.43 7.05
N PHE A 187 6.29 -15.30 5.99
CA PHE A 187 6.09 -14.28 4.95
C PHE A 187 5.44 -14.95 3.75
N ILE A 188 4.20 -14.58 3.46
CA ILE A 188 3.40 -15.17 2.39
C ILE A 188 3.18 -14.10 1.33
N ASN A 189 3.79 -14.29 0.17
CA ASN A 189 3.72 -13.36 -0.96
C ASN A 189 2.88 -13.94 -2.09
N LEU A 190 1.81 -13.25 -2.45
CA LEU A 190 1.03 -13.55 -3.64
C LEU A 190 1.64 -12.81 -4.83
N ILE A 191 2.15 -13.55 -5.80
CA ILE A 191 2.65 -12.98 -7.05
C ILE A 191 1.54 -13.09 -8.09
N THR A 192 1.16 -11.95 -8.66
CA THR A 192 0.10 -11.85 -9.67
C THR A 192 0.61 -12.13 -11.09
N GLY A 193 -0.28 -12.52 -12.00
CA GLY A 193 0.03 -12.87 -13.39
C GLY A 193 0.27 -11.69 -14.32
N THR A 194 0.97 -10.65 -13.86
CA THR A 194 1.43 -9.57 -14.74
C THR A 194 2.58 -10.05 -15.63
N GLU A 195 2.74 -9.46 -16.81
CA GLU A 195 3.87 -9.76 -17.70
C GLU A 195 5.21 -9.55 -16.99
N GLU A 196 5.32 -8.49 -16.19
CA GLU A 196 6.51 -8.19 -15.39
C GLU A 196 6.84 -9.32 -14.39
N ASN A 197 5.84 -9.81 -13.65
CA ASN A 197 6.04 -10.87 -12.68
C ASN A 197 6.40 -12.21 -13.33
N ILE A 198 5.76 -12.52 -14.46
CA ILE A 198 6.06 -13.73 -15.24
C ILE A 198 7.51 -13.66 -15.76
N ARG A 199 7.92 -12.51 -16.30
CA ARG A 199 9.29 -12.27 -16.79
C ARG A 199 10.32 -12.36 -15.67
N LYS A 200 10.08 -11.72 -14.52
CA LYS A 200 10.98 -11.80 -13.35
C LYS A 200 11.09 -13.23 -12.81
N SER A 201 10.04 -14.04 -12.94
CA SER A 201 10.07 -15.43 -12.49
C SER A 201 10.79 -16.38 -13.46
N SER A 202 10.97 -16.02 -14.73
CA SER A 202 11.71 -16.81 -15.71
C SER A 202 13.19 -16.43 -15.82
N GLU A 203 13.63 -15.34 -15.19
CA GLU A 203 15.03 -14.99 -15.05
C GLU A 203 15.75 -16.06 -14.20
N ILE A 204 16.46 -16.97 -14.88
CA ILE A 204 17.32 -17.98 -14.25
C ILE A 204 18.42 -17.25 -13.46
N LYS A 205 18.35 -17.32 -12.13
CA LYS A 205 19.46 -16.91 -11.27
C LYS A 205 20.55 -17.98 -11.33
N LEU A 206 21.50 -17.82 -12.25
CA LEU A 206 22.73 -18.60 -12.25
C LEU A 206 23.50 -18.29 -10.95
N ARG A 207 23.44 -19.20 -9.98
CA ARG A 207 24.37 -19.17 -8.84
C ARG A 207 25.73 -19.58 -9.39
N GLY A 208 26.66 -18.64 -9.44
CA GLY A 208 28.03 -18.89 -9.88
C GLY A 208 28.69 -19.96 -9.00
N GLY A 209 28.72 -21.19 -9.49
CA GLY A 209 29.66 -22.20 -9.01
C GLY A 209 31.02 -21.85 -9.59
N ILE A 210 31.97 -21.50 -8.73
CA ILE A 210 33.38 -21.50 -9.10
C ILE A 210 33.72 -22.98 -9.30
N ILE A 211 34.03 -23.36 -10.53
CA ILE A 211 34.63 -24.67 -10.83
C ILE A 211 36.13 -24.45 -10.63
N GLU A 212 36.67 -25.00 -9.54
CA GLU A 212 38.13 -25.18 -9.36
C GLU A 212 38.66 -26.30 -10.26
#